data_AF-A0A842II59-F1
#
_entry.id   AF-A0A842II59-F1
#
_cell.length_a   1.000
_cell.length_b   1.000
_cell.length_c   1.000
_cell.angle_alpha   90.00
_cell.angle_beta   90.00
_cell.angle_gamma   90.00
#
_symmetry.space_group_name_H-M   'P 1'
#
loop_
_entity.id
_entity.type
_entity.pdbx_description
1 polymer ?
#
loop_
_entity_poly.entity_id
_entity_poly.type
_entity_poly.pdbx_seq_one_letter_code
_entity_poly.pdbx_strand_id
1 'polypeptide(L)'
;MLEIERKFLVSSTAYRDAARSRTEIVQGFLCTDPERTIRVRRSGDRAWITIKGRTRDSGTTRPEWEYPIPVAEAEELLGLCPEPPIRKVRYEVAEGAHLFEVDEFLEANLGLTLAEVELEDVSEAFPRPDWLGEEVTGNPAYYNSQLSIKPFGTWND
;
A
#
# COMPACT_ATOMS: atom_id res chain seq x y z
N MET A 1 10.69 -12.90 -10.12
CA MET A 1 10.69 -11.60 -10.81
C MET A 1 10.75 -10.56 -9.72
N LEU A 2 11.67 -9.59 -9.81
CA LEU A 2 11.73 -8.49 -8.86
C LEU A 2 10.59 -7.54 -9.21
N GLU A 3 9.68 -7.29 -8.27
CA GLU A 3 8.64 -6.27 -8.43
C GLU A 3 9.29 -4.89 -8.23
N ILE A 4 9.17 -4.01 -9.21
CA ILE A 4 9.74 -2.67 -9.17
C ILE A 4 8.58 -1.68 -9.00
N GLU A 5 8.41 -1.17 -7.79
CA GLU A 5 7.38 -0.18 -7.47
C GLU A 5 8.02 1.21 -7.27
N ARG A 6 7.36 2.25 -7.77
CA ARG A 6 7.67 3.65 -7.42
C ARG A 6 6.48 4.29 -6.71
N LYS A 7 6.77 5.10 -5.69
CA LYS A 7 5.78 5.66 -4.77
C LYS A 7 5.87 7.17 -4.72
N PHE A 8 4.72 7.83 -4.74
CA PHE A 8 4.61 9.28 -4.82
C PHE A 8 3.58 9.82 -3.84
N LEU A 9 3.82 11.02 -3.32
CA LEU A 9 2.79 11.87 -2.75
C LEU A 9 1.85 12.34 -3.87
N VAL A 10 0.60 12.66 -3.51
CA VAL A 10 -0.41 13.15 -4.45
C VAL A 10 -0.72 14.62 -4.15
N SER A 11 -0.68 15.45 -5.20
CA SER A 11 -0.77 16.92 -5.09
C SER A 11 -2.19 17.48 -5.23
N SER A 12 -3.13 16.70 -5.76
CA SER A 12 -4.52 17.12 -5.96
C SER A 12 -5.47 15.93 -6.08
N THR A 13 -6.78 16.16 -5.97
CA THR A 13 -7.81 15.11 -6.07
C THR A 13 -8.23 14.77 -7.51
N ALA A 14 -7.54 15.29 -8.53
CA ALA A 14 -7.91 15.06 -9.94
C ALA A 14 -7.88 13.57 -10.34
N TYR A 15 -7.09 12.75 -9.64
CA TYR A 15 -7.08 11.30 -9.82
C TYR A 15 -8.44 10.64 -9.61
N ARG A 16 -9.34 11.23 -8.79
CA ARG A 16 -10.66 10.64 -8.51
C ARG A 16 -11.55 10.63 -9.75
N ASP A 17 -11.47 11.66 -10.58
CA ASP A 17 -12.23 11.77 -11.83
C ASP A 17 -11.62 10.89 -12.94
N ALA A 18 -10.31 10.66 -12.88
CA ALA A 18 -9.58 9.77 -13.80
C ALA A 18 -9.67 8.28 -13.40
N ALA A 19 -10.16 7.98 -12.20
CA ALA A 19 -10.17 6.62 -11.67
C ALA A 19 -11.19 5.72 -12.40
N ARG A 20 -10.75 4.54 -12.81
CA ARG A 20 -11.62 3.51 -13.40
C ARG A 20 -12.39 2.72 -12.35
N SER A 21 -11.85 2.64 -11.13
CA SER A 21 -12.42 1.89 -10.03
C SER A 21 -12.01 2.51 -8.71
N ARG A 22 -12.78 2.19 -7.66
CA ARG A 22 -12.44 2.49 -6.28
C ARG A 22 -12.76 1.28 -5.41
N THR A 23 -11.87 0.95 -4.49
CA THR A 23 -12.02 -0.21 -3.59
C THR A 23 -11.64 0.18 -2.18
N GLU A 24 -12.52 -0.12 -1.22
CA GLU A 24 -12.19 -0.01 0.20
C GLU A 24 -11.24 -1.13 0.60
N ILE A 25 -10.15 -0.76 1.27
CA ILE A 25 -9.12 -1.67 1.74
C ILE A 25 -8.95 -1.50 3.24
N VAL A 26 -8.99 -2.62 3.95
CA VAL A 26 -8.62 -2.71 5.37
C VAL A 26 -7.48 -3.69 5.47
N GLN A 27 -6.39 -3.29 6.12
CA GLN A 27 -5.23 -4.15 6.30
C GLN A 27 -4.63 -3.99 7.69
N GLY A 28 -4.19 -5.09 8.27
CA GLY A 28 -3.55 -5.15 9.58
C GLY A 28 -2.35 -6.08 9.56
N PHE A 29 -1.48 -5.94 10.54
CA PHE A 29 -0.25 -6.71 10.64
C PHE A 29 -0.26 -7.54 11.92
N LEU A 30 -0.42 -8.85 11.80
CA LEU A 30 -0.28 -9.78 12.93
C LEU A 30 1.17 -9.85 13.42
N CYS A 31 2.14 -9.55 12.54
CA CYS A 31 3.55 -9.44 12.86
C CYS A 31 4.23 -8.42 11.94
N THR A 32 5.03 -7.52 12.51
CA THR A 32 5.83 -6.50 11.79
C THR A 32 7.33 -6.70 11.98
N ASP A 33 7.76 -7.87 12.45
CA ASP A 33 9.18 -8.20 12.61
C ASP A 33 9.89 -8.13 11.23
N PRO A 34 11.02 -7.43 11.10
CA PRO A 34 11.76 -7.31 9.84
C PRO A 34 12.18 -8.65 9.21
N GLU A 35 12.31 -9.70 10.00
CA GLU A 35 12.63 -11.05 9.53
C GLU A 35 11.40 -11.83 9.07
N ARG A 36 10.21 -11.46 9.56
CA ARG A 36 8.92 -12.13 9.28
C ARG A 36 7.74 -11.16 9.47
N THR A 37 7.16 -10.71 8.37
CA THR A 37 5.94 -9.90 8.40
C THR A 37 4.73 -10.76 8.04
N ILE A 38 3.65 -10.64 8.81
CA ILE A 38 2.36 -11.28 8.50
C ILE A 38 1.31 -10.18 8.39
N ARG A 39 0.75 -10.02 7.20
CA ARG A 39 -0.29 -9.03 6.89
C ARG A 39 -1.59 -9.74 6.55
N VAL A 40 -2.69 -9.25 7.10
CA VAL A 40 -4.04 -9.61 6.69
C VAL A 40 -4.61 -8.41 5.95
N ARG A 41 -5.18 -8.63 4.76
CA ARG A 41 -5.76 -7.58 3.92
C ARG A 41 -7.12 -8.02 3.41
N ARG A 42 -8.13 -7.21 3.63
CA ARG A 42 -9.41 -7.24 2.92
C ARG A 42 -9.42 -6.12 1.87
N SER A 43 -9.77 -6.45 0.64
CA SER A 43 -9.97 -5.52 -0.47
C SER A 43 -11.35 -5.75 -1.06
N GLY A 44 -12.30 -4.87 -0.73
CA GLY A 44 -13.72 -5.03 -1.08
C GLY A 44 -14.32 -6.33 -0.52
N ASP A 45 -14.66 -7.25 -1.42
CA ASP A 45 -15.27 -8.55 -1.16
C ASP A 45 -14.27 -9.72 -1.17
N ARG A 46 -12.97 -9.43 -1.26
CA ARG A 46 -11.90 -10.43 -1.25
C ARG A 46 -10.93 -10.17 -0.11
N ALA A 47 -10.26 -11.22 0.36
CA ALA A 47 -9.26 -11.09 1.41
C ALA A 47 -8.10 -12.06 1.22
N TRP A 48 -6.95 -11.68 1.79
CA TRP A 48 -5.70 -12.42 1.72
C TRP A 48 -4.94 -12.34 3.03
N ILE A 49 -4.19 -13.39 3.32
CA ILE A 49 -3.08 -13.37 4.27
C ILE A 49 -1.77 -13.43 3.48
N THR A 50 -0.86 -12.53 3.80
CA THR A 50 0.45 -12.43 3.17
C THR A 50 1.53 -12.63 4.23
N ILE A 51 2.43 -13.57 3.99
CA ILE A 51 3.61 -13.82 4.82
C ILE A 51 4.82 -13.36 4.02
N LYS A 52 5.64 -12.50 4.59
CA LYS A 52 6.84 -11.95 3.95
C LYS A 52 8.06 -12.27 4.81
N GLY A 53 9.09 -12.85 4.21
CA GLY A 53 10.36 -13.09 4.89
C GLY A 53 11.27 -11.86 4.88
N ARG A 54 12.47 -12.03 5.45
CA ARG A 54 13.52 -11.02 5.48
C ARG A 54 13.84 -10.46 4.09
N THR A 55 13.98 -9.14 4.01
CA THR A 55 14.52 -8.46 2.83
C THR A 55 16.00 -8.81 2.60
N ARG A 56 16.36 -9.08 1.36
CA ARG A 56 17.69 -9.46 0.87
C ARG A 56 18.22 -8.41 -0.12
N ASP A 57 19.43 -8.62 -0.61
CA ASP A 57 20.03 -7.87 -1.73
C ASP A 57 19.91 -6.36 -1.58
N SER A 58 20.43 -5.82 -0.48
CA SER A 58 20.44 -4.37 -0.19
C SER A 58 19.06 -3.71 -0.05
N GLY A 59 18.00 -4.50 0.20
CA GLY A 59 16.65 -3.96 0.43
C GLY A 59 15.68 -4.18 -0.72
N THR A 60 16.07 -4.90 -1.77
CA THR A 60 15.33 -4.97 -3.03
C THR A 60 14.44 -6.21 -3.17
N THR A 61 14.83 -7.35 -2.62
CA THR A 61 14.09 -8.61 -2.80
C THR A 61 13.62 -9.18 -1.46
N ARG A 62 12.47 -9.85 -1.42
CA ARG A 62 12.09 -10.70 -0.27
C ARG A 62 11.19 -11.85 -0.72
N PRO A 63 11.29 -13.03 -0.08
CA PRO A 63 10.33 -14.09 -0.33
C PRO A 63 8.96 -13.71 0.24
N GLU A 64 7.91 -13.96 -0.54
CA GLU A 64 6.54 -13.60 -0.21
C GLU A 64 5.60 -14.76 -0.57
N TRP A 65 4.66 -15.05 0.32
CA TRP A 65 3.61 -16.03 0.13
C TRP A 65 2.27 -15.37 0.41
N GLU A 66 1.37 -15.41 -0.57
CA GLU A 66 0.04 -14.83 -0.45
C GLU A 66 -1.02 -15.91 -0.66
N TYR A 67 -1.98 -15.97 0.24
CA TYR A 67 -3.07 -16.94 0.21
C TYR A 67 -4.41 -16.22 0.31
N PRO A 68 -5.37 -16.51 -0.58
CA PRO A 68 -6.74 -16.03 -0.41
C PRO A 68 -7.37 -16.67 0.82
N ILE A 69 -8.15 -15.89 1.57
CA ILE A 69 -8.91 -16.34 2.74
C ILE A 69 -10.35 -15.81 2.68
N PRO A 70 -11.33 -16.46 3.33
CA PRO A 70 -12.68 -15.92 3.46
C PRO A 70 -12.67 -14.54 4.14
N VAL A 71 -13.56 -13.65 3.68
CA VAL A 71 -13.68 -12.29 4.25
C VAL A 71 -14.01 -12.33 5.74
N ALA A 72 -14.88 -13.25 6.18
CA ALA A 72 -15.22 -13.40 7.59
C ALA A 72 -13.99 -13.72 8.46
N GLU A 73 -13.12 -14.63 8.00
CA GLU A 73 -11.88 -14.97 8.70
C GLU A 73 -10.90 -13.78 8.71
N ALA A 74 -10.83 -13.03 7.61
CA ALA A 74 -10.00 -11.83 7.55
C ALA A 74 -10.42 -10.76 8.57
N GLU A 75 -11.72 -10.52 8.73
CA GLU A 75 -12.26 -9.56 9.72
C GLU A 75 -11.93 -10.01 11.15
N GLU A 76 -12.07 -11.29 11.46
CA GLU A 76 -11.68 -11.84 12.77
C GLU A 76 -10.16 -11.66 13.01
N LEU A 77 -9.33 -11.99 12.04
CA LEU A 77 -7.88 -11.84 12.13
C LEU A 77 -7.43 -10.37 12.22
N LEU A 78 -8.12 -9.47 11.53
CA LEU A 78 -7.87 -8.02 11.64
C LEU A 78 -8.12 -7.52 13.07
N GLY A 79 -9.11 -8.09 13.77
CA GLY A 79 -9.37 -7.80 15.18
C GLY A 79 -8.32 -8.32 16.16
N LEU A 80 -7.44 -9.23 15.73
CA LEU A 80 -6.32 -9.76 16.52
C LEU A 80 -5.01 -8.99 16.30
N CYS A 81 -4.98 -8.03 15.37
CA CYS A 81 -3.77 -7.26 15.11
C CYS A 81 -3.40 -6.43 16.36
N PRO A 82 -2.11 -6.38 16.75
CA PRO A 82 -1.64 -5.59 17.89
C PRO A 82 -1.88 -4.09 17.70
N GLU A 83 -1.74 -3.61 16.46
CA GLU A 83 -2.00 -2.22 16.08
C GLU A 83 -3.34 -2.11 15.34
N PRO A 84 -4.02 -0.94 15.42
CA PRO A 84 -5.25 -0.70 14.67
C PRO A 84 -5.06 -0.92 13.15
N PRO A 85 -6.04 -1.52 12.46
CA PRO A 85 -5.96 -1.69 11.01
C PRO A 85 -5.83 -0.36 10.27
N ILE A 86 -5.03 -0.36 9.21
CA ILE A 86 -5.00 0.72 8.23
C ILE A 86 -6.23 0.59 7.35
N ARG A 87 -6.96 1.71 7.21
CA ARG A 87 -8.07 1.85 6.27
C ARG A 87 -7.72 2.85 5.19
N LYS A 88 -8.09 2.53 3.95
CA LYS A 88 -7.90 3.40 2.79
C LYS A 88 -8.93 3.10 1.70
N VAL A 89 -9.13 4.07 0.82
CA VAL A 89 -9.80 3.84 -0.47
C VAL A 89 -8.72 3.85 -1.55
N ARG A 90 -8.59 2.73 -2.26
CA ARG A 90 -7.69 2.63 -3.41
C ARG A 90 -8.46 2.97 -4.68
N TYR A 91 -7.97 3.96 -5.42
CA TYR A 91 -8.41 4.33 -6.75
C TYR A 91 -7.42 3.76 -7.76
N GLU A 92 -7.93 3.08 -8.78
CA GLU A 92 -7.09 2.64 -9.90
C GLU A 92 -7.21 3.66 -11.04
N VAL A 93 -6.09 4.24 -11.45
CA VAL A 93 -6.04 5.25 -12.52
C VAL A 93 -5.18 4.70 -13.66
N ALA A 94 -5.78 4.51 -14.83
CA ALA A 94 -5.06 4.00 -16.00
C ALA A 94 -4.51 5.18 -16.80
N GLU A 95 -3.19 5.19 -17.01
CA GLU A 95 -2.48 6.23 -17.76
C GLU A 95 -1.60 5.54 -18.81
N GLY A 96 -2.11 5.48 -20.05
CA GLY A 96 -1.45 4.74 -21.12
C GLY A 96 -1.38 3.23 -20.82
N ALA A 97 -0.16 2.69 -20.72
CA ALA A 97 0.08 1.28 -20.39
C ALA A 97 0.21 1.05 -18.88
N HIS A 98 0.31 2.11 -18.09
CA HIS A 98 0.57 2.03 -16.65
C HIS A 98 -0.73 2.10 -15.85
N LEU A 99 -0.76 1.37 -14.75
CA LEU A 99 -1.81 1.45 -13.76
C LEU A 99 -1.24 2.09 -12.50
N PHE A 100 -1.82 3.21 -12.09
CA PHE A 100 -1.54 3.82 -10.80
C PHE A 100 -2.55 3.34 -9.77
N GLU A 101 -2.04 2.87 -8.63
CA GLU A 101 -2.82 2.62 -7.44
C GLU A 101 -2.72 3.83 -6.52
N VAL A 102 -3.78 4.65 -6.46
CA VAL A 102 -3.85 5.85 -5.62
C VAL A 102 -4.62 5.54 -4.34
N ASP A 103 -3.91 5.49 -3.22
CA ASP A 103 -4.43 5.22 -1.90
C ASP A 103 -4.73 6.49 -1.13
N GLU A 104 -6.00 6.72 -0.86
CA GLU A 104 -6.47 7.76 0.06
C GLU A 104 -6.68 7.16 1.44
N PHE A 105 -5.82 7.52 2.40
CA PHE A 105 -5.83 6.94 3.73
C PHE A 105 -6.90 7.56 4.63
N LEU A 106 -7.45 6.74 5.51
CA LEU A 106 -8.53 7.09 6.43
C LEU A 106 -8.06 6.97 7.89
N GLU A 107 -8.93 7.41 8.81
CA GLU A 107 -8.76 7.28 10.26
C GLU A 107 -7.41 7.84 10.74
N ALA A 108 -6.59 7.03 11.42
CA ALA A 108 -5.31 7.47 11.99
C ALA A 108 -4.30 7.97 10.94
N ASN A 109 -4.51 7.63 9.66
CA ASN A 109 -3.69 8.06 8.54
C ASN A 109 -4.39 9.11 7.65
N LEU A 110 -5.49 9.72 8.14
CA LEU A 110 -6.23 10.73 7.40
C LEU A 110 -5.32 11.91 6.97
N GLY A 111 -5.51 12.35 5.73
CA GLY A 111 -4.73 13.44 5.13
C GLY A 111 -3.55 12.95 4.29
N LEU A 112 -3.15 11.68 4.42
CA LEU A 112 -2.17 11.06 3.55
C LEU A 112 -2.83 10.51 2.27
N THR A 113 -2.28 10.84 1.11
CA THR A 113 -2.61 10.21 -0.16
C THR A 113 -1.32 9.82 -0.87
N LEU A 114 -1.23 8.55 -1.27
CA LEU A 114 -0.06 7.99 -1.95
C LEU A 114 -0.46 7.38 -3.28
N ALA A 115 0.40 7.49 -4.28
CA ALA A 115 0.26 6.78 -5.54
C ALA A 115 1.42 5.80 -5.70
N GLU A 116 1.11 4.57 -6.09
CA GLU A 116 2.08 3.53 -6.44
C GLU A 116 1.90 3.18 -7.92
N VAL A 117 3.01 2.97 -8.64
CA VAL A 117 3.03 2.44 -10.00
C VAL A 117 4.03 1.29 -10.08
N GLU A 118 3.57 0.15 -10.60
CA GLU A 118 4.42 -1.01 -10.89
C GLU A 118 5.08 -0.85 -12.26
N LEU A 119 6.37 -1.19 -12.34
CA LEU A 119 7.21 -1.11 -13.53
C LEU A 119 7.90 -2.46 -13.78
N GLU A 120 8.19 -2.73 -15.04
CA GLU A 120 9.01 -3.88 -15.47
C GLU A 120 10.51 -3.60 -15.28
N ASP A 121 10.93 -2.34 -15.32
CA ASP A 121 12.33 -1.91 -15.13
C ASP A 121 12.44 -0.58 -14.36
N VAL A 122 13.53 -0.38 -13.62
CA VAL A 122 13.78 0.86 -12.84
C VAL A 122 13.92 2.09 -13.73
N SER A 123 14.39 1.91 -14.96
CA SER A 123 14.55 2.97 -15.97
C SER A 123 13.33 3.14 -16.87
N GLU A 124 12.27 2.37 -16.66
CA GLU A 124 11.05 2.47 -17.44
C GLU A 124 10.41 3.86 -17.31
N ALA A 125 10.08 4.44 -18.46
CA ALA A 125 9.37 5.70 -18.52
C ALA A 125 7.87 5.46 -18.33
N PHE A 126 7.24 6.26 -17.48
CA PHE A 126 5.79 6.25 -17.26
C PHE A 126 5.24 7.68 -17.31
N PRO A 127 3.93 7.86 -17.58
CA PRO A 127 3.29 9.16 -17.59
C PRO A 127 3.41 9.87 -16.24
N ARG A 128 3.51 11.21 -16.24
CA ARG A 128 3.46 12.01 -15.00
C ARG A 128 2.24 12.91 -15.02
N PRO A 129 1.07 12.40 -14.56
CA PRO A 129 -0.13 13.22 -14.46
C PRO A 129 0.06 14.39 -13.50
N ASP A 130 -0.73 15.46 -13.67
CA ASP A 130 -0.60 16.69 -12.88
C ASP A 130 -0.85 16.48 -11.37
N TRP A 131 -1.56 15.41 -10.99
CA TRP A 131 -1.81 15.03 -9.60
C TRP A 131 -0.66 14.24 -8.96
N LEU A 132 0.33 13.78 -9.74
CA LEU A 132 1.46 13.00 -9.24
C LEU A 132 2.55 13.94 -8.68
N GLY A 133 2.81 13.86 -7.38
CA GLY A 133 3.70 14.76 -6.65
C GLY A 133 5.13 14.23 -6.47
N GLU A 134 5.69 14.54 -5.29
CA GLU A 134 7.04 14.15 -4.89
C GLU A 134 7.18 12.64 -4.79
N GLU A 135 8.31 12.11 -5.27
CA GLU A 135 8.64 10.70 -5.10
C GLU A 135 9.17 10.41 -3.69
N VAL A 136 8.56 9.42 -3.04
CA VAL A 136 8.93 8.94 -1.70
C VAL A 136 9.33 7.46 -1.70
N THR A 137 9.66 6.91 -2.87
CA THR A 137 10.23 5.56 -3.04
C THR A 137 11.42 5.36 -2.11
N GLY A 138 11.46 4.24 -1.39
CA GLY A 138 12.55 3.92 -0.47
C GLY A 138 12.48 4.61 0.90
N ASN A 139 11.56 5.56 1.12
CA ASN A 139 11.35 6.16 2.43
C ASN A 139 10.46 5.24 3.30
N PRO A 140 11.00 4.61 4.37
CA PRO A 140 10.26 3.63 5.15
C PRO A 140 9.02 4.21 5.84
N ALA A 141 8.99 5.52 6.13
CA ALA A 141 7.86 6.16 6.81
C ALA A 141 6.54 5.98 6.04
N TYR A 142 6.59 5.92 4.70
CA TYR A 142 5.42 5.76 3.83
C TYR A 142 5.07 4.29 3.52
N TYR A 143 5.66 3.34 4.25
CA TYR A 143 5.34 1.92 4.07
C TYR A 143 4.17 1.53 4.97
N ASN A 144 3.25 0.70 4.47
CA ASN A 144 2.06 0.29 5.23
C ASN A 144 2.42 -0.32 6.61
N SER A 145 3.51 -1.10 6.73
CA SER A 145 3.93 -1.65 8.02
C SER A 145 4.44 -0.61 9.01
N GLN A 146 4.95 0.53 8.53
CA GLN A 146 5.37 1.64 9.38
C GLN A 146 4.19 2.55 9.71
N LEU A 147 3.29 2.82 8.74
CA LEU A 147 2.05 3.57 8.95
C LEU A 147 1.10 2.90 9.95
N SER A 148 1.18 1.58 10.13
CA SER A 148 0.40 0.90 11.18
C SER A 148 0.97 1.14 12.58
N ILE A 149 2.29 1.36 12.70
CA ILE A 149 2.98 1.56 13.98
C ILE A 149 3.00 3.05 14.36
N LYS A 150 3.31 3.92 13.38
CA LYS A 150 3.35 5.38 13.53
C LYS A 150 2.44 6.01 12.46
N PRO A 151 1.13 6.10 12.72
CA PRO A 151 0.18 6.66 11.77
C PRO A 151 0.53 8.09 11.39
N PHE A 152 0.20 8.48 10.16
CA PHE A 152 0.49 9.79 9.61
C PHE A 152 -0.01 10.94 10.49
N GLY A 153 -1.19 10.81 11.11
CA GLY A 153 -1.73 11.83 12.02
C GLY A 153 -0.92 12.03 13.31
N THR A 154 0.11 11.22 13.56
CA THR A 154 1.03 11.33 14.71
C THR A 154 2.41 11.88 14.31
N TRP A 155 2.59 12.24 13.05
CA TRP A 155 3.85 12.82 12.58
C TRP A 155 3.93 14.26 13.08
N ASN A 156 5.07 14.62 13.67
CA ASN A 156 5.32 16.00 14.07
C ASN A 156 5.98 16.71 12.88
N ASP A 157 5.52 17.93 12.60
CA ASP A 157 6.20 18.87 11.69
C ASP A 157 7.54 19.36 12.26
#